data_AF-A0A358SUH7-F1
#
_entry.id   AF-A0A358SUH7-F1
#
_cell.length_a   1.000
_cell.length_b   1.000
_cell.length_c   1.000
_cell.angle_alpha   90.00
_cell.angle_beta   90.00
_cell.angle_gamma   90.00
#
_symmetry.space_group_name_H-M   'P 1'
#
loop_
_entity.id
_entity.type
_entity.pdbx_description
1 polymer ?
#
loop_
_entity_poly.entity_id
_entity_poly.type
_entity_poly.pdbx_seq_one_letter_code
_entity_poly.pdbx_strand_id
1 'polypeptide(L)'
;MTVRAPAKVNLQLSVGPARADGYHDLVTVFQAVSLFDQVTVRPADRMSVAVSGEDAGSVPTGQSNLASRAAAALARRTGQRKRGTAAVAIEIRKRIPVAAGLAGGSADAAATLVACNELWRAGLSPQELSGIAAQLGSDVPFALTGGTAVGRGRGEQLTAALVSGTYHWVLAFAVGGLATPDVYATCDRLRAARAAAD
;
A
#
# COMPACT_ATOMS: atom_id res chain seq x y z
N MET A 1 18.98 2.94 -4.73
CA MET A 1 18.10 1.91 -5.28
C MET A 1 16.81 2.56 -5.77
N THR A 2 16.30 2.21 -6.94
CA THR A 2 15.06 2.77 -7.49
C THR A 2 14.11 1.62 -7.81
N VAL A 3 12.87 1.71 -7.31
CA VAL A 3 11.84 0.68 -7.44
C VAL A 3 10.56 1.33 -7.99
N ARG A 4 9.91 0.65 -8.93
CA ARG A 4 8.57 1.02 -9.41
C ARG A 4 7.54 0.18 -8.68
N ALA A 5 6.48 0.82 -8.18
CA ALA A 5 5.36 0.11 -7.57
C ALA A 5 4.06 0.42 -8.33
N PRO A 6 3.29 -0.60 -8.72
CA PRO A 6 2.05 -0.42 -9.44
C PRO A 6 0.92 0.04 -8.52
N ALA A 7 -0.02 0.79 -9.09
CA ALA A 7 -1.36 0.93 -8.55
C ALA A 7 -2.10 -0.42 -8.59
N LYS A 8 -3.17 -0.51 -7.81
CA LYS A 8 -4.11 -1.63 -7.88
C LYS A 8 -5.52 -1.17 -8.16
N VAL A 9 -6.34 -2.09 -8.64
CA VAL A 9 -7.80 -2.02 -8.64
C VAL A 9 -8.37 -3.23 -7.92
N ASN A 10 -9.60 -3.11 -7.40
CA ASN A 10 -10.35 -4.23 -6.85
C ASN A 10 -11.36 -4.69 -7.91
N LEU A 11 -11.11 -5.82 -8.57
CA LEU A 11 -12.03 -6.41 -9.55
C LEU A 11 -13.30 -6.94 -8.88
N GLN A 12 -13.17 -7.35 -7.62
CA GLN A 12 -14.25 -7.70 -6.73
C GLN A 12 -13.90 -7.20 -5.33
N LEU A 13 -14.89 -6.72 -4.59
CA LEU A 13 -14.77 -6.41 -3.17
C LEU A 13 -16.04 -6.83 -2.45
N SER A 14 -15.92 -7.83 -1.60
CA SER A 14 -16.97 -8.31 -0.72
C SER A 14 -16.59 -7.96 0.71
N VAL A 15 -17.41 -7.13 1.35
CA VAL A 15 -17.21 -6.69 2.73
C VAL A 15 -18.12 -7.52 3.64
N GLY A 16 -17.57 -8.16 4.65
CA GLY A 16 -18.30 -8.89 5.70
C GLY A 16 -18.89 -7.94 6.74
N PRO A 17 -19.46 -8.46 7.84
CA PRO A 17 -19.90 -7.64 8.97
C PRO A 17 -18.72 -6.95 9.66
N ALA A 18 -19.02 -5.90 10.41
CA ALA A 18 -18.04 -5.25 11.27
C ALA A 18 -17.57 -6.22 12.37
N ARG A 19 -16.26 -6.23 12.62
CA ARG A 19 -15.59 -7.00 13.66
C ARG A 19 -15.44 -6.16 14.92
N ALA A 20 -15.15 -6.83 16.03
CA ALA A 20 -14.91 -6.19 17.32
C ALA A 20 -13.67 -5.27 17.34
N ASP A 21 -12.73 -5.44 16.41
CA ASP A 21 -11.51 -4.63 16.29
C ASP A 21 -11.67 -3.39 15.39
N GLY A 22 -12.90 -3.07 14.97
CA GLY A 22 -13.21 -1.90 14.15
C GLY A 22 -12.90 -2.07 12.66
N TYR A 23 -12.55 -3.28 12.22
CA TYR A 23 -12.39 -3.62 10.80
C TYR A 23 -13.56 -4.48 10.31
N HIS A 24 -13.58 -4.76 9.00
CA HIS A 24 -14.47 -5.74 8.38
C HIS A 24 -13.62 -6.88 7.83
N ASP A 25 -14.15 -8.10 7.87
CA ASP A 25 -13.59 -9.17 7.05
C ASP A 25 -13.87 -8.86 5.59
N LEU A 26 -12.87 -9.04 4.73
CA LEU A 26 -12.92 -8.73 3.32
C LEU A 26 -12.57 -9.96 2.51
N VAL A 27 -13.24 -10.12 1.37
CA VAL A 27 -12.74 -10.92 0.26
C VAL A 27 -12.66 -10.00 -0.95
N THR A 28 -11.46 -9.88 -1.52
CA THR A 28 -11.21 -8.97 -2.63
C THR A 28 -10.37 -9.65 -3.70
N VAL A 29 -10.62 -9.33 -4.96
CA VAL A 29 -9.73 -9.70 -6.06
C VAL A 29 -8.97 -8.45 -6.46
N PHE A 30 -7.70 -8.39 -6.07
CA PHE A 30 -6.81 -7.30 -6.46
C PHE A 30 -6.19 -7.56 -7.82
N GLN A 31 -6.01 -6.51 -8.60
CA GLN A 31 -5.22 -6.54 -9.83
C GLN A 31 -4.30 -5.32 -9.89
N ALA A 32 -3.01 -5.56 -10.08
CA ALA A 32 -2.03 -4.51 -10.33
C ALA A 32 -2.17 -4.00 -11.76
N VAL A 33 -2.08 -2.68 -11.94
CA VAL A 33 -2.24 -2.03 -13.25
C VAL A 33 -0.98 -1.27 -13.64
N SER A 34 -0.83 -0.94 -14.93
CA SER A 34 0.37 -0.32 -15.49
C SER A 34 0.56 1.17 -15.17
N LEU A 35 -0.05 1.65 -14.09
CA LEU A 35 0.15 2.99 -13.53
C LEU A 35 1.07 2.87 -12.32
N PHE A 36 2.20 3.57 -12.34
CA PHE A 36 3.26 3.34 -11.35
C PHE A 36 3.73 4.62 -10.71
N ASP A 37 3.98 4.54 -9.40
CA ASP A 37 4.91 5.43 -8.74
C ASP A 37 6.34 4.89 -8.86
N GLN A 38 7.30 5.79 -8.70
CA GLN A 38 8.71 5.45 -8.65
C GLN A 38 9.31 5.97 -7.35
N VAL A 39 9.89 5.07 -6.56
CA VAL A 39 10.55 5.39 -5.29
C VAL A 39 12.05 5.18 -5.44
N THR A 40 12.82 6.20 -5.13
CA THR A 40 14.28 6.13 -5.08
C THR A 40 14.73 6.30 -3.65
N VAL A 41 15.56 5.37 -3.16
CA VAL A 41 16.13 5.38 -1.82
C VAL A 41 17.65 5.44 -1.92
N ARG A 42 18.26 6.36 -1.17
CA ARG A 42 19.72 6.54 -1.08
C ARG A 42 20.16 6.65 0.39
N PRO A 43 21.39 6.25 0.75
CA PRO A 43 21.93 6.53 2.08
C PRO A 43 21.94 8.05 2.33
N ALA A 44 21.70 8.45 3.58
CA ALA A 44 21.72 9.85 3.99
C ALA A 44 22.07 9.96 5.48
N ASP A 45 22.47 11.17 5.91
CA ASP A 45 22.76 11.43 7.32
C ASP A 45 21.49 11.51 8.18
N ARG A 46 20.35 11.84 7.54
CA ARG A 46 19.04 11.97 8.18
C ARG A 46 17.95 11.37 7.30
N MET A 47 16.93 10.83 7.95
CA MET A 47 15.73 10.34 7.28
C MET A 47 14.97 11.50 6.64
N SER A 48 14.65 11.39 5.36
CA SER A 48 13.83 12.39 4.65
C SER A 48 12.94 11.74 3.59
N VAL A 49 11.80 12.39 3.31
CA VAL A 49 10.93 12.05 2.19
C VAL A 49 10.71 13.32 1.36
N ALA A 50 11.00 13.23 0.07
CA ALA A 50 10.68 14.25 -0.92
C ALA A 50 9.69 13.66 -1.92
N VAL A 51 8.67 14.43 -2.29
CA VAL A 51 7.62 13.98 -3.21
C VAL A 51 7.55 14.95 -4.39
N SER A 52 7.40 14.39 -5.59
CA SER A 52 7.22 15.14 -6.85
C SER A 52 6.07 14.53 -7.66
N GLY A 53 5.50 15.29 -8.58
CA GLY A 53 4.32 14.89 -9.36
C GLY A 53 3.12 15.81 -9.11
N GLU A 54 2.03 15.56 -9.82
CA GLU A 54 0.82 16.41 -9.84
C GLU A 54 0.22 16.59 -8.44
N ASP A 55 0.15 15.50 -7.66
CA ASP A 55 -0.43 15.50 -6.30
C ASP A 55 0.61 15.66 -5.18
N ALA A 56 1.84 16.08 -5.47
CA ALA A 56 2.92 16.07 -4.48
C ALA A 56 2.60 16.88 -3.21
N GLY A 57 1.89 18.01 -3.36
CA GLY A 57 1.50 18.87 -2.25
C GLY A 57 0.51 18.24 -1.25
N SER A 58 -0.17 17.17 -1.66
CA SER A 58 -1.17 16.46 -0.85
C SER A 58 -0.59 15.26 -0.09
N VAL A 59 0.68 14.93 -0.31
CA VAL A 59 1.34 13.78 0.29
C VAL A 59 2.17 14.22 1.50
N PRO A 60 1.93 13.69 2.72
CA PRO A 60 2.75 14.00 3.88
C PRO A 60 4.22 13.63 3.64
N THR A 61 5.17 14.47 4.04
CA THR A 61 6.63 14.18 3.92
C THR A 61 7.29 13.81 5.24
N GLY A 62 6.53 13.84 6.33
CA GLY A 62 7.00 13.53 7.68
C GLY A 62 6.96 12.05 8.05
N GLN A 63 7.03 11.77 9.35
CA GLN A 63 7.03 10.41 9.90
C GLN A 63 5.69 9.67 9.71
N SER A 64 4.60 10.38 9.43
CA SER A 64 3.30 9.78 9.12
C SER A 64 3.24 9.16 7.72
N ASN A 65 4.15 9.53 6.81
CA ASN A 65 4.22 8.93 5.48
C ASN A 65 4.52 7.43 5.57
N LEU A 66 3.74 6.61 4.85
CA LEU A 66 3.89 5.16 4.85
C LEU A 66 5.28 4.69 4.35
N ALA A 67 5.90 5.39 3.40
CA ALA A 67 7.28 5.13 2.99
C ALA A 67 8.27 5.37 4.14
N SER A 68 8.10 6.46 4.90
CA SER A 68 8.92 6.73 6.07
C SER A 68 8.77 5.64 7.14
N ARG A 69 7.53 5.24 7.41
CA ARG A 69 7.20 4.13 8.31
C ARG A 69 7.76 2.79 7.84
N ALA A 70 7.77 2.54 6.52
CA ALA A 70 8.31 1.33 5.93
C ALA A 70 9.82 1.19 6.16
N ALA A 71 10.60 2.22 5.83
CA ALA A 71 12.04 2.21 6.09
C ALA A 71 12.34 2.05 7.59
N ALA A 72 11.59 2.77 8.45
CA ALA A 72 11.75 2.67 9.90
C ALA A 72 11.43 1.26 10.43
N ALA A 73 10.37 0.61 9.92
CA ALA A 73 9.98 -0.73 10.30
C ALA A 73 11.01 -1.78 9.88
N LEU A 74 11.50 -1.69 8.63
CA LEU A 74 12.55 -2.57 8.13
C LEU A 74 13.86 -2.38 8.91
N ALA A 75 14.28 -1.14 9.16
CA ALA A 75 15.50 -0.85 9.92
C ALA A 75 15.45 -1.41 11.35
N ARG A 76 14.26 -1.39 11.97
CA ARG A 76 14.02 -2.01 13.28
C ARG A 76 14.13 -3.54 13.20
N ARG A 77 13.50 -4.16 12.19
CA ARG A 77 13.52 -5.62 11.99
C ARG A 77 14.92 -6.16 11.73
N THR A 78 15.77 -5.38 11.07
CA THR A 78 17.11 -5.78 10.60
C THR A 78 18.25 -5.29 11.50
N GLY A 79 17.94 -4.56 12.58
CA GLY A 79 18.95 -4.02 13.49
C GLY A 79 19.81 -2.88 12.92
N GLN A 80 19.48 -2.31 11.75
CA GLN A 80 20.26 -1.25 11.09
C GLN A 80 20.39 0.01 11.95
N ARG A 81 19.41 0.29 12.82
CA ARG A 81 19.50 1.40 13.78
C ARG A 81 20.69 1.28 14.72
N LYS A 82 21.00 0.06 15.17
CA LYS A 82 22.14 -0.20 16.08
C LYS A 82 23.48 -0.07 15.35
N ARG A 83 23.49 -0.19 14.03
CA ARG A 83 24.67 -0.11 13.16
C ARG A 83 24.94 1.31 12.63
N GLY A 84 24.07 2.28 12.93
CA GLY A 84 24.21 3.65 12.43
C GLY A 84 23.87 3.84 10.94
N THR A 85 23.31 2.83 10.27
CA THR A 85 23.10 2.79 8.81
C THR A 85 21.64 2.92 8.39
N ALA A 86 20.75 3.30 9.31
CA ALA A 86 19.30 3.30 9.10
C ALA A 86 18.75 4.54 8.39
N ALA A 87 19.52 5.62 8.29
CA ALA A 87 19.06 6.87 7.70
C ALA A 87 19.14 6.83 6.17
N VAL A 88 18.03 7.17 5.52
CA VAL A 88 17.89 7.19 4.06
C VAL A 88 17.11 8.41 3.61
N ALA A 89 17.47 8.90 2.43
CA ALA A 89 16.65 9.86 1.69
C ALA A 89 15.74 9.08 0.73
N ILE A 90 14.43 9.34 0.81
CA ILE A 90 13.40 8.73 -0.03
C ILE A 90 12.85 9.81 -0.97
N GLU A 91 12.98 9.60 -2.27
CA GLU A 91 12.37 10.42 -3.31
C GLU A 91 11.23 9.64 -3.96
N ILE A 92 10.02 10.18 -3.91
CA ILE A 92 8.82 9.58 -4.49
C ILE A 92 8.37 10.43 -5.68
N ARG A 93 8.38 9.85 -6.88
CA ARG A 93 7.77 10.43 -8.07
C ARG A 93 6.38 9.84 -8.24
N LYS A 94 5.36 10.63 -7.88
CA LYS A 94 3.95 10.26 -7.91
C LYS A 94 3.38 10.38 -9.32
N ARG A 95 2.69 9.33 -9.73
CA ARG A 95 1.78 9.26 -10.87
C ARG A 95 0.47 8.55 -10.54
N ILE A 96 0.42 7.76 -9.46
CA ILE A 96 -0.81 7.20 -8.93
C ILE A 96 -1.57 8.33 -8.22
N PRO A 97 -2.79 8.69 -8.69
CA PRO A 97 -3.56 9.77 -8.08
C PRO A 97 -3.80 9.54 -6.58
N VAL A 98 -3.61 10.60 -5.81
CA VAL A 98 -3.84 10.57 -4.36
C VAL A 98 -5.33 10.43 -4.06
N ALA A 99 -5.66 9.67 -3.02
CA ALA A 99 -7.03 9.43 -2.57
C ALA A 99 -8.00 8.80 -3.61
N ALA A 100 -7.50 8.25 -4.72
CA ALA A 100 -8.31 7.64 -5.78
C ALA A 100 -8.65 6.16 -5.58
N GLY A 101 -8.47 5.59 -4.38
CA GLY A 101 -8.74 4.16 -4.10
C GLY A 101 -7.73 3.17 -4.72
N LEU A 102 -6.66 3.67 -5.34
CA LEU A 102 -5.63 2.90 -6.05
C LEU A 102 -4.47 2.40 -5.17
N ALA A 103 -4.53 2.68 -3.86
CA ALA A 103 -3.50 2.34 -2.86
C ALA A 103 -2.08 2.84 -3.17
N GLY A 104 -1.93 4.05 -3.74
CA GLY A 104 -0.63 4.64 -4.06
C GLY A 104 0.31 4.75 -2.84
N GLY A 105 -0.20 5.15 -1.66
CA GLY A 105 0.64 5.21 -0.45
C GLY A 105 1.15 3.82 0.01
N SER A 106 0.37 2.77 -0.23
CA SER A 106 0.78 1.39 0.03
C SER A 106 1.82 0.92 -0.98
N ALA A 107 1.66 1.32 -2.26
CA ALA A 107 2.64 1.10 -3.31
C ALA A 107 4.01 1.74 -2.96
N ASP A 108 3.99 3.00 -2.51
CA ASP A 108 5.19 3.72 -2.08
C ASP A 108 5.91 3.02 -0.90
N ALA A 109 5.15 2.52 0.08
CA ALA A 109 5.69 1.76 1.20
C ALA A 109 6.31 0.43 0.79
N ALA A 110 5.63 -0.34 -0.07
CA ALA A 110 6.13 -1.59 -0.60
C ALA A 110 7.44 -1.38 -1.39
N ALA A 111 7.48 -0.39 -2.28
CA ALA A 111 8.71 -0.02 -3.00
C ALA A 111 9.83 0.40 -2.05
N THR A 112 9.51 1.11 -0.97
CA THR A 112 10.50 1.50 0.05
C THR A 112 11.07 0.29 0.79
N LEU A 113 10.22 -0.68 1.16
CA LEU A 113 10.68 -1.94 1.78
C LEU A 113 11.67 -2.67 0.87
N VAL A 114 11.32 -2.85 -0.41
CA VAL A 114 12.20 -3.50 -1.40
C VAL A 114 13.50 -2.71 -1.57
N ALA A 115 13.41 -1.39 -1.78
CA ALA A 115 14.56 -0.55 -2.01
C ALA A 115 15.54 -0.53 -0.82
N CYS A 116 15.01 -0.48 0.41
CA CYS A 116 15.82 -0.52 1.62
C CYS A 116 16.40 -1.92 1.87
N ASN A 117 15.65 -3.00 1.59
CA ASN A 117 16.14 -4.36 1.74
C ASN A 117 17.39 -4.60 0.87
N GLU A 118 17.32 -4.14 -0.38
CA GLU A 118 18.45 -4.19 -1.32
C GLU A 118 19.57 -3.24 -0.93
N LEU A 119 19.24 -1.97 -0.62
CA LEU A 119 20.25 -0.96 -0.27
C LEU A 119 21.09 -1.36 0.94
N TRP A 120 20.44 -1.92 1.97
CA TRP A 120 21.09 -2.34 3.19
C TRP A 120 21.62 -3.77 3.14
N ARG A 121 21.44 -4.48 2.03
CA ARG A 121 21.75 -5.91 1.87
C ARG A 121 21.20 -6.72 3.04
N ALA A 122 19.95 -6.42 3.43
CA ALA A 122 19.34 -6.96 4.63
C ALA A 122 18.92 -8.43 4.46
N GLY A 123 18.74 -8.89 3.22
CA GLY A 123 18.55 -10.32 2.91
C GLY A 123 17.20 -10.89 3.36
N LEU A 124 16.18 -10.04 3.59
CA LEU A 124 14.86 -10.55 3.92
C LEU A 124 14.22 -11.20 2.70
N SER A 125 13.57 -12.33 2.93
CA SER A 125 12.74 -13.01 1.95
C SER A 125 11.47 -12.21 1.63
N PRO A 126 10.81 -12.46 0.48
CA PRO A 126 9.51 -11.86 0.17
C PRO A 126 8.45 -12.09 1.26
N GLN A 127 8.46 -13.27 1.91
CA GLN A 127 7.53 -13.60 2.99
C GLN A 127 7.78 -12.74 4.23
N GLU A 128 9.03 -12.50 4.59
CA GLU A 128 9.38 -11.63 5.72
C GLU A 128 9.05 -10.16 5.43
N LEU A 129 9.29 -9.69 4.20
CA LEU A 129 8.86 -8.35 3.78
C LEU A 129 7.34 -8.20 3.83
N SER A 130 6.60 -9.23 3.40
CA SER A 130 5.14 -9.27 3.49
C SER A 130 4.64 -9.18 4.95
N GLY A 131 5.32 -9.85 5.88
CA GLY A 131 5.02 -9.74 7.31
C GLY A 131 5.18 -8.32 7.87
N ILE A 132 6.19 -7.56 7.40
CA ILE A 132 6.34 -6.14 7.76
C ILE A 132 5.26 -5.30 7.08
N ALA A 133 4.98 -5.57 5.80
CA ALA A 133 3.98 -4.85 5.01
C ALA A 133 2.58 -4.93 5.65
N ALA A 134 2.17 -6.11 6.13
CA ALA A 134 0.87 -6.30 6.78
C ALA A 134 0.68 -5.46 8.06
N GLN A 135 1.79 -5.04 8.72
CA GLN A 135 1.76 -4.14 9.87
C GLN A 135 1.63 -2.65 9.47
N LEU A 136 2.01 -2.31 8.23
CA LEU A 136 1.96 -0.93 7.72
C LEU A 136 0.57 -0.58 7.19
N GLY A 137 -0.08 -1.51 6.49
CA GLY A 137 -1.44 -1.37 5.97
C GLY A 137 -1.88 -2.59 5.14
N SER A 138 -3.19 -2.80 5.03
CA SER A 138 -3.75 -4.01 4.41
C SER A 138 -3.41 -4.19 2.92
N ASP A 139 -3.20 -3.10 2.19
CA ASP A 139 -2.87 -3.14 0.75
C ASP A 139 -1.36 -3.24 0.47
N VAL A 140 -0.49 -3.01 1.47
CA VAL A 140 0.97 -3.01 1.27
C VAL A 140 1.50 -4.40 0.85
N PRO A 141 1.01 -5.53 1.41
CA PRO A 141 1.39 -6.86 0.92
C PRO A 141 1.08 -7.08 -0.55
N PHE A 142 -0.05 -6.54 -1.05
CA PHE A 142 -0.42 -6.72 -2.45
C PHE A 142 0.52 -5.95 -3.37
N ALA A 143 0.92 -4.73 -2.97
CA ALA A 143 1.88 -3.94 -3.73
C ALA A 143 3.28 -4.59 -3.83
N LEU A 144 3.66 -5.44 -2.87
CA LEU A 144 4.88 -6.28 -2.98
C LEU A 144 4.71 -7.43 -3.98
N THR A 145 3.51 -8.01 -4.03
CA THR A 145 3.22 -9.22 -4.82
C THR A 145 2.94 -8.90 -6.28
N GLY A 146 2.14 -7.85 -6.54
CA GLY A 146 1.67 -7.49 -7.87
C GLY A 146 0.75 -8.54 -8.50
N GLY A 147 0.64 -8.50 -9.84
CA GLY A 147 -0.18 -9.45 -10.60
C GLY A 147 -1.67 -9.36 -10.27
N THR A 148 -2.31 -10.53 -10.13
CA THR A 148 -3.69 -10.66 -9.64
C THR A 148 -3.67 -11.59 -8.43
N ALA A 149 -4.38 -11.21 -7.36
CA ALA A 149 -4.46 -12.03 -6.15
C ALA A 149 -5.80 -11.90 -5.46
N VAL A 150 -6.24 -12.98 -4.82
CA VAL A 150 -7.36 -12.96 -3.87
C VAL A 150 -6.81 -12.56 -2.50
N GLY A 151 -7.34 -11.46 -1.95
CA GLY A 151 -7.09 -11.01 -0.60
C GLY A 151 -8.22 -11.43 0.34
N ARG A 152 -7.85 -11.91 1.53
CA ARG A 152 -8.74 -12.23 2.66
C ARG A 152 -8.31 -11.51 3.94
N GLY A 153 -9.08 -11.66 5.02
CA GLY A 153 -8.83 -10.95 6.28
C GLY A 153 -9.22 -9.49 6.12
N ARG A 154 -8.30 -8.54 6.28
CA ARG A 154 -8.50 -7.14 5.89
C ARG A 154 -7.99 -6.85 4.47
N GLY A 155 -7.62 -7.90 3.72
CA GLY A 155 -6.96 -7.84 2.42
C GLY A 155 -5.48 -8.28 2.47
N GLU A 156 -4.89 -8.43 3.65
CA GLU A 156 -3.46 -8.73 3.82
C GLU A 156 -3.09 -10.19 3.52
N GLN A 157 -4.06 -11.10 3.55
CA GLN A 157 -3.84 -12.53 3.31
C GLN A 157 -4.04 -12.83 1.83
N LEU A 158 -2.93 -12.95 1.10
CA LEU A 158 -2.94 -13.05 -0.35
C LEU A 158 -2.77 -14.49 -0.84
N THR A 159 -3.58 -14.87 -1.81
CA THR A 159 -3.39 -16.06 -2.64
C THR A 159 -3.32 -15.61 -4.09
N ALA A 160 -2.23 -15.91 -4.80
CA ALA A 160 -2.07 -15.53 -6.20
C ALA A 160 -3.18 -16.18 -7.05
N ALA A 161 -3.75 -15.41 -7.97
CA ALA A 161 -4.74 -15.87 -8.92
C ALA A 161 -4.09 -16.00 -10.30
N LEU A 162 -4.20 -17.19 -10.90
CA LEU A 162 -3.77 -17.41 -12.27
C LEU A 162 -4.76 -16.72 -13.22
N VAL A 163 -4.28 -15.69 -13.92
CA VAL A 163 -5.03 -14.99 -14.95
C VAL A 163 -4.31 -15.14 -16.29
N SER A 164 -5.07 -15.29 -17.37
CA SER A 164 -4.55 -15.40 -18.73
C SER A 164 -4.90 -14.16 -19.54
N GLY A 165 -3.93 -13.65 -20.30
CA GLY A 165 -4.12 -12.53 -21.22
C GLY A 165 -3.82 -11.15 -20.61
N THR A 166 -3.97 -10.13 -21.46
CA THR A 166 -3.76 -8.73 -21.10
C THR A 166 -5.12 -8.04 -21.00
N TYR A 167 -5.33 -7.30 -19.91
CA TYR A 167 -6.53 -6.51 -19.69
C TYR A 167 -6.24 -5.03 -19.96
N HIS A 168 -7.16 -4.37 -20.65
CA HIS A 168 -7.07 -2.94 -20.96
C HIS A 168 -8.06 -2.16 -20.09
N TRP A 169 -7.55 -1.19 -19.35
CA TRP A 169 -8.33 -0.41 -18.39
C TRP A 169 -8.34 1.07 -18.78
N VAL A 170 -9.50 1.71 -18.63
CA VAL A 170 -9.64 3.15 -18.57
C VAL A 170 -9.99 3.51 -17.13
N LEU A 171 -9.17 4.34 -16.49
CA LEU A 171 -9.40 4.82 -15.13
C LEU A 171 -9.88 6.26 -15.19
N ALA A 172 -11.06 6.52 -14.65
CA ALA A 172 -11.62 7.86 -14.51
C ALA A 172 -11.61 8.26 -13.03
N PHE A 173 -11.10 9.45 -12.75
CA PHE A 173 -10.94 9.96 -11.38
C PHE A 173 -11.95 11.08 -11.14
N ALA A 174 -12.70 10.98 -10.04
CA ALA A 174 -13.59 12.05 -9.61
C ALA A 174 -12.78 13.24 -9.06
N VAL A 175 -13.38 14.43 -9.07
CA VAL A 175 -12.82 15.59 -8.36
C VAL A 175 -13.04 15.38 -6.86
N GLY A 176 -11.96 15.15 -6.13
CA GLY A 176 -11.98 14.85 -4.70
C GLY A 176 -12.00 13.34 -4.39
N GLY A 177 -11.99 13.01 -3.10
CA GLY A 177 -11.99 11.64 -2.61
C GLY A 177 -12.90 11.46 -1.40
N LEU A 178 -13.34 10.23 -1.17
CA LEU A 178 -14.06 9.86 0.04
C LEU A 178 -13.08 9.23 1.03
N ALA A 179 -13.15 9.64 2.30
CA ALA A 179 -12.37 8.98 3.33
C ALA A 179 -12.86 7.54 3.51
N THR A 180 -11.94 6.57 3.43
CA THR A 180 -12.27 5.15 3.54
C THR A 180 -13.09 4.81 4.80
N PRO A 181 -12.79 5.36 6.00
CA PRO A 181 -13.61 5.11 7.20
C PRO A 181 -15.07 5.53 7.03
N ASP A 182 -15.33 6.67 6.38
CA ASP A 182 -16.69 7.20 6.18
C ASP A 182 -17.49 6.32 5.22
N VAL A 183 -16.83 5.76 4.21
CA VAL A 183 -17.43 4.81 3.27
C VAL A 183 -17.81 3.51 3.98
N TYR A 184 -16.97 2.98 4.88
CA TYR A 184 -17.30 1.81 5.68
C TYR A 184 -18.47 2.06 6.63
N ALA A 185 -18.46 3.19 7.36
CA ALA A 185 -19.55 3.57 8.25
C ALA A 185 -20.89 3.70 7.50
N THR A 186 -20.85 4.25 6.28
CA THR A 186 -22.02 4.35 5.41
C THR A 186 -22.49 2.97 4.95
N CYS A 187 -21.57 2.05 4.62
CA CYS A 187 -21.89 0.67 4.25
C CYS A 187 -22.65 -0.05 5.38
N ASP A 188 -22.16 0.09 6.62
CA ASP A 188 -22.77 -0.51 7.80
C ASP A 188 -24.18 0.01 8.04
N ARG A 189 -24.37 1.33 7.96
CA ARG A 189 -25.68 1.97 8.08
C ARG A 189 -26.68 1.45 7.03
N LEU A 190 -26.25 1.33 5.78
CA LEU A 190 -27.12 0.85 4.69
C LEU A 190 -27.50 -0.63 4.84
N ARG A 191 -26.62 -1.46 5.40
CA ARG A 191 -26.91 -2.87 5.68
C ARG A 191 -27.90 -3.03 6.81
N ALA A 192 -27.73 -2.29 7.90
CA ALA A 192 -28.68 -2.29 9.01
C ALA A 192 -30.08 -1.87 8.55
N ALA A 193 -30.17 -0.85 7.69
CA ALA A 193 -31.44 -0.40 7.14
C ALA A 193 -32.13 -1.46 6.25
N ARG A 194 -31.36 -2.24 5.47
CA ARG A 194 -31.91 -3.34 4.67
C ARG A 194 -32.40 -4.49 5.53
N ALA A 195 -31.61 -4.92 6.51
CA ALA A 195 -31.98 -6.00 7.43
C ALA A 195 -33.21 -5.67 8.29
N ALA A 196 -33.49 -4.39 8.53
CA ALA A 196 -34.69 -3.94 9.24
C ALA A 196 -35.94 -3.85 8.34
N ALA A 197 -35.79 -3.95 7.02
CA ALA A 197 -36.87 -3.88 6.03
C ALA A 197 -37.33 -5.27 5.52
N ASP A 198 -36.56 -6.31 5.83
CA ASP A 198 -36.86 -7.73 5.56
C ASP A 198 -37.51 -8.39 6.79
#